data_AF-A0A6L7VWJ4-F1
#
_entry.id   AF-A0A6L7VWJ4-F1
#
_cell.length_a   1.000
_cell.length_b   1.000
_cell.length_c   1.000
_cell.angle_alpha   90.00
_cell.angle_beta   90.00
_cell.angle_gamma   90.00
#
_symmetry.space_group_name_H-M   'P 1'
#
loop_
_entity.id
_entity.type
_entity.pdbx_description
1 polymer ?
#
loop_
_entity_poly.entity_id
_entity_poly.type
_entity_poly.pdbx_seq_one_letter_code
_entity_poly.pdbx_strand_id
1 'polypeptide(L)' 'MSKNEENTAVDFEKDIAELETLVSKMESGELTLEESLKAFEKGVGLARRCQRSLADAEARVSKLMQEMNFDSED' A
#
# COMPACT_ATOMS: atom_id res chain seq x y z
N MET A 1 -11.90 14.19 -12.31
CA MET A 1 -11.28 13.51 -11.16
C MET A 1 -10.54 12.30 -11.69
N SER A 2 -9.30 12.09 -11.24
CA SER A 2 -8.17 11.75 -12.08
C SER A 2 -7.89 10.25 -12.13
N LYS A 3 -7.66 9.72 -13.34
CA LYS A 3 -7.25 8.34 -13.66
C LYS A 3 -6.13 7.77 -12.76
N ASN A 4 -5.32 8.63 -12.16
CA ASN A 4 -4.24 8.26 -11.25
C ASN A 4 -4.70 7.77 -9.87
N GLU A 5 -5.85 8.23 -9.35
CA GLU A 5 -6.36 7.86 -8.01
C GLU A 5 -6.83 6.41 -7.96
N GLU A 6 -7.60 6.05 -8.98
CA GLU A 6 -8.12 4.72 -9.18
C GLU A 6 -6.97 3.72 -9.34
N ASN A 7 -5.90 4.11 -10.04
CA ASN A 7 -4.73 3.26 -10.22
C ASN A 7 -3.96 3.05 -8.90
N THR A 8 -3.73 4.09 -8.09
CA THR A 8 -3.08 3.93 -6.77
C THR A 8 -3.89 3.08 -5.79
N ALA A 9 -5.22 3.18 -5.82
CA ALA A 9 -6.09 2.35 -4.98
C ALA A 9 -6.08 0.89 -5.43
N VAL A 10 -6.18 0.65 -6.75
CA VAL A 10 -6.08 -0.69 -7.34
C VAL A 10 -4.70 -1.32 -7.08
N ASP A 11 -3.64 -0.54 -7.13
CA ASP A 11 -2.28 -1.02 -6.85
C ASP A 11 -2.11 -1.36 -5.35
N PHE A 12 -2.69 -0.57 -4.44
CA PHE A 12 -2.71 -0.88 -3.01
C PHE A 12 -3.46 -2.19 -2.70
N GLU A 13 -4.68 -2.36 -3.24
CA GLU A 13 -5.48 -3.56 -3.02
C GLU A 13 -4.78 -4.84 -3.52
N LYS A 14 -4.06 -4.74 -4.64
CA LYS A 14 -3.25 -5.84 -5.15
C LYS A 14 -2.05 -6.13 -4.25
N ASP A 15 -1.29 -5.10 -3.87
CA ASP A 15 -0.10 -5.26 -3.04
C ASP A 15 -0.44 -5.83 -1.64
N ILE A 16 -1.56 -5.42 -1.03
CA ILE A 16 -1.97 -5.96 0.27
C ILE A 16 -2.44 -7.41 0.16
N ALA A 17 -3.22 -7.76 -0.87
CA ALA A 17 -3.68 -9.14 -1.08
C ALA A 17 -2.50 -10.09 -1.37
N GLU A 18 -1.51 -9.63 -2.13
CA GLU A 18 -0.29 -10.39 -2.38
C GLU A 18 0.53 -10.57 -1.10
N LEU A 19 0.60 -9.54 -0.23
CA LEU A 19 1.27 -9.63 1.07
C LEU A 19 0.58 -10.62 2.00
N GLU A 20 -0.75 -10.61 2.09
CA GLU A 20 -1.54 -11.56 2.89
C GLU A 20 -1.31 -13.00 2.44
N THR A 21 -1.33 -13.23 1.13
CA THR A 21 -1.05 -14.55 0.54
C THR A 21 0.37 -15.02 0.88
N LEU A 22 1.34 -14.11 0.83
CA LEU A 22 2.73 -14.41 1.14
C LEU A 22 2.92 -14.75 2.61
N VAL A 23 2.30 -14.00 3.52
CA VAL A 23 2.32 -14.27 4.96
C VAL A 23 1.69 -15.63 5.25
N SER A 24 0.53 -15.92 4.68
CA SER A 24 -0.12 -17.23 4.84
C SER A 24 0.79 -18.38 4.39
N LYS A 25 1.53 -18.20 3.29
CA LYS A 25 2.52 -19.19 2.82
C LYS A 25 3.74 -19.32 3.75
N MET A 26 4.17 -18.24 4.39
CA MET A 26 5.25 -18.29 5.39
C MET A 26 4.80 -18.99 6.68
N GLU A 27 3.54 -18.79 7.08
CA GLU A 27 2.95 -19.41 8.27
C GLU A 27 2.66 -20.91 8.09
N SER A 28 2.52 -21.41 6.86
CA SER A 28 2.32 -22.85 6.61
C SER A 28 3.52 -23.70 7.02
N GLY A 29 4.72 -23.11 7.07
CA GLY A 29 5.96 -23.81 7.43
C GLY A 29 6.48 -24.75 6.33
N GLU A 30 5.89 -24.72 5.14
CA GLU A 30 6.28 -25.59 4.00
C GLU A 30 7.47 -25.04 3.20
N LEU A 31 7.90 -23.82 3.49
CA LEU A 31 8.99 -23.16 2.78
C LEU A 31 10.36 -23.67 3.24
N THR A 32 11.25 -23.91 2.29
CA THR A 32 12.67 -24.04 2.58
C THR A 32 13.26 -22.72 3.08
N LEU A 33 14.47 -22.75 3.65
CA LEU A 33 15.16 -21.54 4.11
C LEU A 33 15.34 -20.51 2.99
N GLU A 34 15.76 -20.95 1.80
CA GLU A 34 15.95 -20.06 0.66
C GLU A 34 14.63 -19.43 0.21
N GLU A 35 13.55 -20.21 0.16
CA GLU A 35 12.22 -19.69 -0.18
C GLU A 35 11.68 -18.75 0.89
N SER A 36 11.96 -19.03 2.16
CA SER A 36 11.58 -18.15 3.28
C SER A 36 12.28 -16.80 3.20
N LEU A 37 13.56 -16.78 2.83
CA LEU A 37 14.31 -15.53 2.62
C LEU A 37 13.75 -14.74 1.44
N LYS A 38 13.46 -15.40 0.31
CA LYS A 38 12.84 -14.75 -0.86
C LYS A 38 11.44 -14.21 -0.53
N ALA A 39 10.64 -14.97 0.21
CA ALA A 39 9.33 -14.54 0.67
C ALA A 39 9.44 -13.34 1.60
N PHE A 40 10.39 -13.34 2.53
CA PHE A 40 10.63 -12.20 3.41
C PHE A 40 11.02 -10.93 2.63
N GLU A 41 11.98 -11.01 1.71
CA GLU A 41 12.40 -9.87 0.88
C GLU A 41 11.23 -9.29 0.09
N LYS A 42 10.43 -10.17 -0.53
CA LYS A 42 9.23 -9.77 -1.27
C LYS A 42 8.20 -9.12 -0.35
N GLY A 43 7.96 -9.68 0.83
CA GLY A 43 7.03 -9.15 1.84
C GLY A 43 7.42 -7.75 2.31
N VAL A 44 8.71 -7.52 2.57
CA VAL A 44 9.23 -6.18 2.89
C VAL A 44 9.00 -5.20 1.74
N GLY A 45 9.19 -5.64 0.50
CA GLY A 45 8.92 -4.84 -0.69
C GLY A 45 7.46 -4.43 -0.81
N LEU A 46 6.53 -5.37 -0.65
CA LEU A 46 5.09 -5.17 -0.65
C LEU A 46 4.65 -4.20 0.46
N ALA A 47 5.07 -4.47 1.70
CA ALA A 47 4.73 -3.63 2.85
C ALA A 47 5.17 -2.17 2.64
N ARG A 48 6.37 -1.94 2.08
CA ARG A 48 6.86 -0.60 1.74
C ARG A 48 6.02 0.08 0.65
N ARG A 49 5.50 -0.67 -0.33
CA ARG A 49 4.60 -0.10 -1.35
C ARG A 49 3.26 0.28 -0.74
N CYS A 50 2.66 -0.59 0.08
CA CYS A 50 1.44 -0.28 0.81
C CYS A 50 1.57 1.00 1.66
N GLN A 51 2.67 1.13 2.39
CA GLN A 51 2.95 2.34 3.20
C GLN A 51 3.04 3.60 2.34
N ARG A 52 3.67 3.53 1.16
CA ARG A 52 3.74 4.67 0.24
C ARG A 52 2.37 5.05 -0.30
N SER A 53 1.57 4.08 -0.74
CA SER A 53 0.22 4.36 -1.23
C SER A 53 -0.67 5.01 -0.16
N LEU A 54 -0.55 4.58 1.10
CA LEU A 54 -1.26 5.22 2.21
C LEU A 54 -0.77 6.65 2.47
N ALA A 55 0.54 6.87 2.47
CA ALA A 55 1.11 8.21 2.65
C ALA A 55 0.69 9.19 1.54
N ASP A 56 0.66 8.73 0.29
CA ASP A 56 0.20 9.52 -0.85
C ASP A 56 -1.29 9.87 -0.74
N ALA A 57 -2.11 8.90 -0.30
CA ALA A 57 -3.53 9.13 -0.05
C ALA A 57 -3.76 10.14 1.09
N GLU A 58 -3.02 10.02 2.20
CA GLU A 58 -3.09 10.94 3.33
C GLU A 58 -2.68 12.36 2.93
N ALA A 59 -1.57 12.51 2.21
CA ALA A 59 -1.10 13.80 1.71
C ALA A 59 -2.14 14.48 0.81
N ARG A 60 -2.82 13.68 -0.02
CA ARG A 60 -3.89 14.19 -0.88
C ARG A 60 -5.12 14.65 -0.07
N VAL A 61 -5.56 13.85 0.90
CA VAL A 61 -6.67 14.24 1.79
C VAL A 61 -6.33 15.53 2.53
N SER A 62 -5.11 15.63 3.07
CA SER A 62 -4.63 16.83 3.76
C SER A 62 -4.70 18.07 2.85
N LYS A 63 -4.24 17.95 1.59
CA LYS A 63 -4.30 19.03 0.62
C LYS A 63 -5.74 19.46 0.30
N LEU A 64 -6.64 18.50 0.08
CA LEU A 64 -8.06 18.80 -0.18
C LEU A 64 -8.72 19.50 1.01
N MET A 65 -8.40 19.09 2.24
CA MET A 65 -8.89 19.75 3.45
C MET A 65 -8.37 21.19 3.58
N GLN A 66 -7.10 21.44 3.23
CA GLN A 66 -6.54 22.80 3.21
C GLN A 66 -7.21 23.69 2.16
N GLU A 67 -7.44 23.15 0.95
CA GLU A 67 -8.15 23.87 -0.12
C GLU A 67 -9.58 24.23 0.31
N MET A 68 -10.32 23.28 0.93
CA MET A 68 -11.67 23.55 1.44
C MET A 68 -11.71 24.59 2.57
N ASN A 69 -10.69 24.65 3.42
CA ASN A 69 -10.61 25.67 4.47
C ASN A 69 -10.33 27.07 3.90
N PHE A 70 -9.59 27.16 2.80
CA PHE A 70 -9.23 28.43 2.18
C PHE A 70 -10.43 29.15 1.54
N ASP A 71 -11.46 28.40 1.12
CA ASP A 71 -12.69 28.93 0.52
C ASP A 71 -13.71 29.48 1.56
N SER A 72 -13.38 29.45 2.86
CA SER A 72 -14.30 29.81 3.96
C SER A 72 -13.98 31.12 4.70
N GLU A 73 -12.93 31.85 4.32
CA GLU A 73 -12.47 33.08 4.98
C GLU A 73 -12.65 34.38 4.14
N ASP A 74 -13.55 34.40 3.15
CA ASP A 74 -14.04 35.62 2.48
C ASP A 74 -15.51 35.92 2.83
#